data_AF-A0A158AGU3-F1
#
_entry.id   AF-A0A158AGU3-F1
#
_cell.length_a   1.000
_cell.length_b   1.000
_cell.length_c   1.000
_cell.angle_alpha   90.00
_cell.angle_beta   90.00
_cell.angle_gamma   90.00
#
_symmetry.space_group_name_H-M   'P 1'
#
loop_
_entity.id
_entity.type
_entity.pdbx_description
1 polymer ?
#
loop_
_entity_poly.entity_id
_entity_poly.type
_entity_poly.pdbx_seq_one_letter_code
_entity_poly.pdbx_strand_id
1 'polypeptide(L)'
;MLSNYELDAARQIEGRSLVGGSAQSGLVYSTVGLSFWGGVEPFTGEVIDRHHPLSGAFIDGKVLAIPSGRGSCTGSSVMLELILNGHAPAGLILAEPDEILTLGVLVAQVIFGKSFPVLSIGREAFARLEGVPGVRIEEGTVTLLADHPSSAWSRPSAATASTSVPEALITLSAADHETLQGQQGKAAQVAMQLILKVAQLQGARELIDVKQAHIDGCIYTGHASLRFARQLVNWGAKVQVPTTLNSISVDQRRWRELGIDPALGEPASALGDAYLQMGAKVSFTCAPYLLDSKPAFGEQIVWAESNAVVFANSVLGARTQKYPDYLDICIALTGRAPLIGSHVDDGRKATLRLDVQKPEGADDAFYPLLGYHAGLLATTEIPLYAGSRRRRPVWTI
;
A
#
# COMPACT_ATOMS: atom_id res chain seq x y z
N MET A 1 26.58 35.89 8.81
CA MET A 1 27.14 34.94 7.82
C MET A 1 27.14 33.60 8.52
N LEU A 2 26.31 32.65 8.09
CA LEU A 2 26.36 31.30 8.63
C LEU A 2 27.71 30.69 8.27
N SER A 3 28.31 29.92 9.18
CA SER A 3 29.52 29.16 8.91
C SER A 3 29.25 28.09 7.83
N ASN A 4 30.29 27.64 7.11
CA ASN A 4 30.14 26.54 6.13
C ASN A 4 29.53 25.27 6.76
N TYR A 5 29.79 25.03 8.05
CA TYR A 5 29.20 23.92 8.79
C TYR A 5 27.69 24.09 9.03
N GLU A 6 27.24 25.30 9.35
CA GLU A 6 25.81 25.63 9.49
C GLU A 6 25.07 25.61 8.14
N LEU A 7 25.76 25.96 7.05
CA LEU A 7 25.23 25.88 5.68
C LEU A 7 25.07 24.42 5.21
N ASP A 8 26.01 23.54 5.55
CA ASP A 8 25.93 22.11 5.24
C ASP A 8 24.89 21.41 6.12
N ALA A 9 24.78 21.75 7.40
CA ALA A 9 23.72 21.25 8.29
C ALA A 9 22.32 21.72 7.84
N ALA A 10 22.18 22.97 7.36
CA ALA A 10 20.93 23.48 6.81
C ALA A 10 20.48 22.80 5.51
N ARG A 11 21.37 22.07 4.83
CA ARG A 11 21.08 21.28 3.62
C ARG A 11 20.78 19.82 3.90
N GLN A 12 20.84 19.39 5.15
CA GLN A 12 20.49 18.03 5.55
C GLN A 12 19.11 17.99 6.21
N ILE A 13 18.40 16.91 5.94
CA ILE A 13 17.10 16.59 6.52
C ILE A 13 17.16 15.13 6.96
N GLU A 14 17.04 14.91 8.26
CA GLU A 14 16.87 13.56 8.80
C GLU A 14 15.43 13.08 8.58
N GLY A 15 15.27 11.82 8.22
CA GLY A 15 13.99 11.18 7.99
C GLY A 15 13.93 9.78 8.55
N ARG A 16 12.70 9.31 8.76
CA ARG A 16 12.44 7.89 9.02
C ARG A 16 12.63 7.11 7.73
N SER A 17 13.66 6.25 7.69
CA SER A 17 13.82 5.30 6.58
C SER A 17 12.73 4.22 6.66
N LEU A 18 11.91 4.14 5.62
CA LEU A 18 10.89 3.10 5.45
C LEU A 18 11.44 1.92 4.63
N VAL A 19 12.27 2.24 3.63
CA VAL A 19 13.10 1.27 2.91
C VAL A 19 14.51 1.84 2.80
N GLY A 20 15.49 1.07 3.25
CA GLY A 20 16.90 1.46 3.18
C GLY A 20 17.44 1.49 1.74
N GLY A 21 18.44 2.31 1.50
CA GLY A 21 19.11 2.43 0.20
C GLY A 21 19.77 3.79 0.04
N SER A 22 20.26 4.04 -1.17
CA SER A 22 20.90 5.29 -1.53
C SER A 22 20.52 5.71 -2.94
N ALA A 23 20.32 6.99 -3.17
CA ALA A 23 19.97 7.54 -4.48
C ALA A 23 20.44 8.99 -4.61
N GLN A 24 20.81 9.40 -5.83
CA GLN A 24 21.02 10.81 -6.14
C GLN A 24 20.45 11.10 -7.53
N SER A 25 19.50 12.02 -7.62
CA SER A 25 18.92 12.42 -8.90
C SER A 25 18.20 13.76 -8.82
N GLY A 26 17.76 14.26 -9.97
CA GLY A 26 16.86 15.41 -10.05
C GLY A 26 15.57 15.14 -9.30
N LEU A 27 15.04 16.17 -8.65
CA LEU A 27 13.84 16.09 -7.82
C LEU A 27 12.59 16.37 -8.66
N VAL A 28 11.60 15.48 -8.56
CA VAL A 28 10.24 15.71 -9.05
C VAL A 28 9.37 15.91 -7.80
N TYR A 29 8.88 17.12 -7.59
CA TYR A 29 8.24 17.54 -6.34
C TYR A 29 6.79 17.95 -6.55
N SER A 30 5.91 17.55 -5.64
CA SER A 30 4.55 18.09 -5.54
C SER A 30 4.08 18.19 -4.11
N THR A 31 3.26 19.20 -3.82
CA THR A 31 2.49 19.33 -2.58
C THR A 31 1.17 18.55 -2.61
N VAL A 32 0.83 17.95 -3.75
CA VAL A 32 -0.38 17.15 -3.94
C VAL A 32 0.01 15.67 -3.93
N GLY A 33 -0.77 14.84 -3.23
CA GLY A 33 -0.56 13.39 -3.21
C GLY A 33 -0.83 12.78 -4.58
N LEU A 34 -0.08 11.73 -4.93
CA LEU A 34 -0.16 11.09 -6.24
C LEU A 34 -0.83 9.72 -6.15
N SER A 35 -1.82 9.47 -7.01
CA SER A 35 -2.36 8.12 -7.20
C SER A 35 -1.48 7.36 -8.16
N PHE A 36 -0.98 6.20 -7.73
CA PHE A 36 -0.26 5.30 -8.63
C PHE A 36 -1.24 4.46 -9.46
N TRP A 37 -2.40 4.10 -8.89
CA TRP A 37 -3.47 3.47 -9.66
C TRP A 37 -4.18 4.52 -10.54
N GLY A 38 -4.02 4.40 -11.86
CA GLY A 38 -4.62 5.29 -12.85
C GLY A 38 -4.00 6.69 -12.96
N GLY A 39 -2.97 7.01 -12.15
CA GLY A 39 -2.29 8.31 -12.18
C GLY A 39 -0.82 8.27 -12.61
N VAL A 40 -0.22 7.09 -12.69
CA VAL A 40 1.14 6.87 -13.24
C VAL A 40 1.09 5.73 -14.24
N GLU A 41 1.69 5.92 -15.42
CA GLU A 41 1.79 4.90 -16.47
C GLU A 41 2.97 3.96 -16.16
N PRO A 42 2.73 2.68 -15.79
CA PRO A 42 3.78 1.76 -15.37
C PRO A 42 4.81 1.41 -16.47
N PHE A 43 4.49 1.61 -17.75
CA PHE A 43 5.39 1.30 -18.86
C PHE A 43 6.24 2.49 -19.33
N THR A 44 6.04 3.68 -18.77
CA THR A 44 6.82 4.88 -19.13
C THR A 44 7.30 5.67 -17.93
N GLY A 45 6.64 5.56 -16.78
CA GLY A 45 6.85 6.41 -15.61
C GLY A 45 6.25 7.81 -15.76
N GLU A 46 5.41 8.07 -16.78
CA GLU A 46 4.69 9.34 -16.92
C GLU A 46 3.59 9.45 -15.85
N VAL A 47 3.46 10.62 -15.23
CA VAL A 47 2.28 10.98 -14.46
C VAL A 47 1.14 11.33 -15.43
N ILE A 48 0.15 10.44 -15.51
CA ILE A 48 -0.97 10.54 -16.46
C ILE A 48 -2.26 11.09 -15.84
N ASP A 49 -2.30 11.32 -14.52
CA ASP A 49 -3.40 12.06 -13.91
C ASP A 49 -3.34 13.53 -14.38
N ARG A 50 -4.25 13.87 -15.30
CA ARG A 50 -4.29 15.17 -15.96
C ARG A 50 -4.75 16.32 -15.06
N HIS A 51 -5.26 16.02 -13.86
CA HIS A 51 -5.60 17.03 -12.85
C HIS A 51 -4.48 17.22 -11.82
N HIS A 52 -3.44 16.38 -11.84
CA HIS A 52 -2.32 16.49 -10.91
C HIS A 52 -1.30 17.55 -11.40
N PRO A 53 -0.67 18.33 -10.50
CA PRO A 53 0.36 19.30 -10.89
C PRO A 53 1.56 18.73 -11.64
N LEU A 54 1.83 17.42 -11.46
CA LEU A 54 2.89 16.70 -12.17
C LEU A 54 2.46 16.10 -13.52
N SER A 55 1.24 16.34 -14.01
CA SER A 55 0.76 15.77 -15.28
C SER A 55 1.79 15.95 -16.41
N GLY A 56 2.18 14.84 -17.05
CA GLY A 56 3.17 14.82 -18.14
C GLY A 56 4.64 14.76 -17.69
N ALA A 57 4.93 14.84 -16.38
CA ALA A 57 6.26 14.62 -15.85
C ALA A 57 6.60 13.13 -15.79
N PHE A 58 7.88 12.80 -15.94
CA PHE A 58 8.40 11.43 -15.83
C PHE A 58 9.13 11.23 -14.51
N ILE A 59 8.78 10.17 -13.78
CA ILE A 59 9.42 9.84 -12.49
C ILE A 59 10.61 8.88 -12.64
N ASP A 60 10.74 8.23 -13.79
CA ASP A 60 11.78 7.25 -14.07
C ASP A 60 13.20 7.81 -13.80
N GLY A 61 13.93 7.11 -12.92
CA GLY A 61 15.29 7.49 -12.53
C GLY A 61 15.41 8.82 -11.77
N LYS A 62 14.30 9.50 -11.44
CA LYS A 62 14.26 10.72 -10.62
C LYS A 62 14.01 10.40 -9.15
N VAL A 63 14.27 11.34 -8.25
CA VAL A 63 13.74 11.25 -6.89
C VAL A 63 12.36 11.89 -6.88
N LEU A 64 11.32 11.11 -6.55
CA LEU A 64 9.97 11.61 -6.42
C LEU A 64 9.71 12.07 -4.97
N ALA A 65 9.23 13.28 -4.80
CA ALA A 65 8.79 13.82 -3.52
C ALA A 65 7.31 14.23 -3.58
N ILE A 66 6.48 13.54 -2.81
CA ILE A 66 5.03 13.78 -2.67
C ILE A 66 4.64 13.72 -1.19
N PRO A 67 3.58 14.40 -0.73
CA PRO A 67 3.21 14.35 0.69
C PRO A 67 2.86 12.92 1.15
N SER A 68 2.10 12.19 0.32
CA SER A 68 1.71 10.80 0.49
C SER A 68 1.24 10.24 -0.86
N GLY A 69 1.03 8.94 -0.96
CA GLY A 69 0.17 8.39 -1.99
C GLY A 69 -1.29 8.77 -1.74
N ARG A 70 -2.15 8.55 -2.75
CA ARG A 70 -3.60 8.58 -2.59
C ARG A 70 -4.26 7.49 -3.43
N GLY A 71 -5.49 7.12 -3.08
CA GLY A 71 -6.29 6.18 -3.87
C GLY A 71 -6.23 4.74 -3.39
N SER A 72 -6.18 3.80 -4.34
CA SER A 72 -6.42 2.37 -4.12
C SER A 72 -5.28 1.64 -3.40
N CYS A 73 -5.61 0.52 -2.74
CA CYS A 73 -4.66 -0.49 -2.24
C CYS A 73 -3.74 -1.01 -3.35
N THR A 74 -4.22 -0.96 -4.59
CA THR A 74 -3.52 -1.31 -5.84
C THR A 74 -2.29 -0.44 -6.16
N GLY A 75 -2.03 0.64 -5.42
CA GLY A 75 -0.81 1.43 -5.56
C GLY A 75 0.47 0.62 -5.38
N SER A 76 0.47 -0.39 -4.50
CA SER A 76 1.62 -1.30 -4.29
C SER A 76 1.90 -2.14 -5.55
N SER A 77 0.84 -2.60 -6.22
CA SER A 77 0.90 -3.38 -7.46
C SER A 77 1.50 -2.59 -8.61
N VAL A 78 1.08 -1.33 -8.80
CA VAL A 78 1.66 -0.43 -9.81
C VAL A 78 3.10 -0.07 -9.48
N MET A 79 3.43 0.17 -8.21
CA MET A 79 4.81 0.40 -7.78
C MET A 79 5.72 -0.79 -8.13
N LEU A 80 5.26 -2.02 -7.89
CA LEU A 80 6.01 -3.22 -8.28
C LEU A 80 6.18 -3.30 -9.81
N GLU A 81 5.13 -2.99 -10.57
CA GLU A 81 5.17 -2.97 -12.04
C GLU A 81 6.24 -1.98 -12.56
N LEU A 82 6.23 -0.74 -12.06
CA LEU A 82 7.25 0.28 -12.37
C LEU A 82 8.67 -0.22 -12.10
N ILE A 83 8.90 -0.87 -10.94
CA ILE A 83 10.23 -1.38 -10.57
C ILE A 83 10.67 -2.52 -11.49
N LEU A 84 9.77 -3.45 -11.80
CA LEU A 84 10.12 -4.60 -12.63
C LEU A 84 10.33 -4.22 -14.10
N ASN A 85 9.58 -3.24 -14.60
CA ASN A 85 9.70 -2.69 -15.95
C ASN A 85 10.87 -1.70 -16.10
N GLY A 86 11.42 -1.21 -14.99
CA GLY A 86 12.58 -0.32 -15.00
C GLY A 86 12.22 1.16 -15.19
N HIS A 87 10.99 1.55 -14.83
CA HIS A 87 10.49 2.93 -14.89
C HIS A 87 10.20 3.53 -13.51
N ALA A 88 10.70 2.88 -12.45
CA ALA A 88 10.55 3.35 -11.08
C ALA A 88 11.40 4.60 -10.81
N PRO A 89 11.00 5.43 -9.82
CA PRO A 89 11.88 6.47 -9.32
C PRO A 89 13.16 5.87 -8.73
N ALA A 90 14.25 6.65 -8.76
CA ALA A 90 15.50 6.33 -8.09
C ALA A 90 15.38 6.42 -6.56
N GLY A 91 14.39 7.15 -6.04
CA GLY A 91 14.08 7.27 -4.61
C GLY A 91 12.73 7.93 -4.39
N LEU A 92 12.12 7.68 -3.23
CA LEU A 92 10.83 8.25 -2.84
C LEU A 92 10.95 8.98 -1.49
N ILE A 93 10.56 10.24 -1.46
CA ILE A 93 10.49 11.05 -0.24
C ILE A 93 9.03 11.40 0.02
N LEU A 94 8.58 11.13 1.24
CA LEU A 94 7.21 11.37 1.68
C LEU A 94 7.18 12.38 2.83
N ALA A 95 6.13 13.19 2.88
CA ALA A 95 5.86 13.98 4.09
C ALA A 95 5.38 13.07 5.22
N GLU A 96 4.52 12.12 4.92
CA GLU A 96 3.94 11.16 5.86
C GLU A 96 4.23 9.72 5.41
N PRO A 97 4.39 8.75 6.33
CA PRO A 97 4.59 7.36 5.94
C PRO A 97 3.42 6.85 5.10
N ASP A 98 3.72 6.21 3.96
CA ASP A 98 2.74 5.57 3.09
C ASP A 98 3.05 4.08 2.96
N GLU A 99 2.22 3.25 3.56
CA GLU A 99 2.42 1.80 3.60
C GLU A 99 2.17 1.13 2.26
N ILE A 100 1.29 1.70 1.43
CA ILE A 100 0.90 1.12 0.15
C ILE A 100 2.07 1.21 -0.83
N LEU A 101 2.60 2.41 -1.03
CA LEU A 101 3.74 2.61 -1.93
C LEU A 101 4.98 1.91 -1.39
N THR A 102 5.20 1.98 -0.07
CA THR A 102 6.33 1.31 0.58
C THR A 102 6.29 -0.20 0.39
N LEU A 103 5.12 -0.84 0.49
CA LEU A 103 5.01 -2.29 0.31
C LEU A 103 5.40 -2.73 -1.10
N GLY A 104 5.04 -1.98 -2.14
CA GLY A 104 5.46 -2.29 -3.51
C GLY A 104 6.99 -2.38 -3.65
N VAL A 105 7.72 -1.48 -2.99
CA VAL A 105 9.18 -1.50 -2.93
C VAL A 105 9.70 -2.67 -2.09
N LEU A 106 9.08 -2.95 -0.95
CA LEU A 106 9.46 -4.09 -0.09
C LEU A 106 9.28 -5.45 -0.79
N VAL A 107 8.18 -5.62 -1.52
CA VAL A 107 7.93 -6.83 -2.33
C VAL A 107 9.01 -6.96 -3.40
N ALA A 108 9.33 -5.88 -4.12
CA ALA A 108 10.40 -5.87 -5.09
C ALA A 108 11.75 -6.27 -4.47
N GLN A 109 12.04 -5.76 -3.26
CA GLN A 109 13.29 -6.02 -2.55
C GLN A 109 13.39 -7.49 -2.14
N VAL A 110 12.37 -8.01 -1.45
CA VAL A 110 12.40 -9.32 -0.81
C VAL A 110 12.28 -10.45 -1.84
N ILE A 111 11.46 -10.27 -2.90
CA ILE A 111 11.16 -11.33 -3.86
C ILE A 111 12.02 -11.25 -5.12
N PHE A 112 12.32 -10.03 -5.58
CA PHE A 112 12.96 -9.80 -6.89
C PHE A 112 14.34 -9.15 -6.80
N GLY A 113 14.83 -8.84 -5.58
CA GLY A 113 16.14 -8.24 -5.38
C GLY A 113 16.29 -6.82 -5.96
N LYS A 114 15.19 -6.13 -6.25
CA LYS A 114 15.17 -4.75 -6.77
C LYS A 114 14.61 -3.81 -5.72
N SER A 115 15.26 -2.66 -5.48
CA SER A 115 14.81 -1.71 -4.45
C SER A 115 15.41 -0.34 -4.67
N PHE A 116 14.71 0.68 -4.18
CA PHE A 116 15.19 2.05 -4.03
C PHE A 116 14.85 2.58 -2.61
N PRO A 117 15.51 3.64 -2.11
CA PRO A 117 15.22 4.17 -0.78
C PRO A 117 13.88 4.88 -0.70
N VAL A 118 13.15 4.65 0.40
CA VAL A 118 11.90 5.33 0.74
C VAL A 118 12.04 5.99 2.11
N LEU A 119 11.84 7.30 2.20
CA LEU A 119 11.94 8.06 3.45
C LEU A 119 10.66 8.84 3.73
N SER A 120 10.31 8.97 5.01
CA SER A 120 9.35 9.95 5.49
C SER A 120 10.07 11.01 6.33
N ILE A 121 9.91 12.29 5.99
CA ILE A 121 10.67 13.40 6.59
C ILE A 121 9.81 14.39 7.39
N GLY A 122 8.49 14.17 7.46
CA GLY A 122 7.56 15.10 8.12
C GLY A 122 7.20 16.30 7.24
N ARG A 123 6.01 16.87 7.47
CA ARG A 123 5.46 17.97 6.64
C ARG A 123 6.33 19.23 6.62
N GLU A 124 6.88 19.61 7.78
CA GLU A 124 7.71 20.82 7.90
C GLU A 124 9.01 20.68 7.08
N ALA A 125 9.71 19.56 7.22
CA ALA A 125 10.92 19.35 6.43
C ALA A 125 10.62 19.12 4.94
N PHE A 126 9.49 18.49 4.63
CA PHE A 126 9.04 18.30 3.25
C PHE A 126 8.80 19.62 2.50
N ALA A 127 8.34 20.67 3.18
CA ALA A 127 8.19 21.99 2.58
C ALA A 127 9.53 22.59 2.11
N ARG A 128 10.66 22.21 2.71
CA ARG A 128 12.00 22.66 2.31
C ARG A 128 12.48 22.09 0.98
N LEU A 129 11.76 21.12 0.40
CA LEU A 129 12.09 20.51 -0.89
C LEU A 129 11.60 21.35 -2.09
N GLU A 130 10.73 22.34 -1.87
CA GLU A 130 10.21 23.18 -2.93
C GLU A 130 11.34 23.95 -3.64
N GLY A 131 11.38 23.86 -4.96
CA GLY A 131 12.40 24.51 -5.79
C GLY A 131 13.79 23.88 -5.75
N VAL A 132 13.99 22.78 -5.01
CA VAL A 132 15.29 22.07 -4.97
C VAL A 132 15.53 21.31 -6.29
N PRO A 133 16.66 21.52 -6.98
CA PRO A 133 16.89 20.91 -8.30
C PRO A 133 17.18 19.40 -8.22
N GLY A 134 17.74 18.93 -7.11
CA GLY A 134 18.05 17.53 -6.90
C GLY A 134 18.40 17.23 -5.45
N VAL A 135 18.36 15.95 -5.12
CA VAL A 135 18.63 15.48 -3.76
C VAL A 135 19.50 14.24 -3.79
N ARG A 136 20.20 14.01 -2.68
CA ARG A 136 20.87 12.75 -2.38
C ARG A 136 20.25 12.15 -1.12
N ILE A 137 19.93 10.87 -1.18
CA ILE A 137 19.38 10.09 -0.08
C ILE A 137 20.43 9.06 0.34
N GLU A 138 20.88 9.10 1.59
CA GLU A 138 21.85 8.15 2.18
C GLU A 138 21.53 7.97 3.66
N GLU A 139 21.51 6.73 4.15
CA GLU A 139 21.42 6.41 5.60
C GLU A 139 20.27 7.10 6.36
N GLY A 140 19.11 7.32 5.71
CA GLY A 140 17.97 8.00 6.33
C GLY A 140 18.04 9.54 6.28
N THR A 141 19.05 10.10 5.62
CA THR A 141 19.25 11.54 5.45
C THR A 141 19.03 11.96 4.00
N VAL A 142 18.33 13.07 3.81
CA VAL A 142 18.20 13.77 2.53
C VAL A 142 19.13 14.97 2.53
N THR A 143 20.08 15.01 1.59
CA THR A 143 20.93 16.17 1.31
C THR A 143 20.38 16.94 0.10
N LEU A 144 20.11 18.23 0.29
CA LEU A 144 19.66 19.14 -0.77
C LEU A 144 20.85 19.56 -1.65
N LEU A 145 20.75 19.39 -2.96
CA LEU A 145 21.79 19.78 -3.91
C LEU A 145 21.54 21.20 -4.42
N ALA A 146 22.60 21.98 -4.60
CA ALA A 146 22.51 23.34 -5.12
C ALA A 146 22.22 23.37 -6.63
N ASP A 147 22.68 22.36 -7.37
CA ASP A 147 22.56 22.23 -8.82
C ASP A 147 21.95 20.88 -9.19
N HIS A 148 21.49 20.74 -10.43
CA HIS A 148 21.06 19.44 -10.95
C HIS A 148 22.22 18.43 -10.91
N PRO A 149 22.03 17.24 -10.30
CA PRO A 149 23.09 16.25 -10.21
C PRO A 149 23.51 15.78 -11.60
N SER A 150 24.82 15.65 -11.81
CA SER A 150 25.36 15.04 -13.03
C SER A 150 25.04 13.54 -13.06
N SER A 151 25.00 12.95 -14.26
CA SER A 151 24.75 11.52 -14.47
C SER A 151 25.84 10.59 -13.92
N ALA A 152 26.92 11.14 -13.33
CA ALA A 152 28.11 10.40 -12.92
C ALA A 152 28.05 9.86 -11.47
N TRP A 153 26.91 9.96 -10.78
CA TRP A 153 26.82 9.40 -9.42
C TRP A 153 26.77 7.87 -9.46
N SER A 154 27.82 7.25 -8.91
CA SER A 154 27.84 5.82 -8.67
C SER A 154 27.23 5.55 -7.29
N ARG A 155 26.24 4.65 -7.26
CA ARG A 155 25.70 4.12 -6.01
C ARG A 155 26.87 3.56 -5.17
N PRO A 156 27.03 3.97 -3.90
CA PRO A 156 27.98 3.31 -3.01
C PRO A 156 27.77 1.80 -3.09
N SER A 157 28.85 1.03 -3.27
CA SER A 157 28.80 -0.43 -3.21
C SER A 157 28.01 -0.81 -1.97
N ALA A 158 27.03 -1.70 -2.12
CA ALA A 158 26.10 -2.08 -1.07
C ALA A 158 26.86 -2.61 0.15
N ALA A 159 27.32 -1.72 1.02
CA ALA A 159 27.45 -2.03 2.43
C ALA A 159 26.06 -2.49 2.82
N THR A 160 25.98 -3.74 3.29
CA THR A 160 24.81 -4.31 3.93
C THR A 160 24.17 -3.23 4.78
N ALA A 161 23.09 -2.63 4.27
CA ALA A 161 22.37 -1.59 4.98
C ALA A 161 21.88 -2.26 6.25
N SER A 162 22.60 -2.00 7.35
CA SER A 162 22.15 -2.36 8.68
C SER A 162 20.87 -1.58 8.87
N THR A 163 19.75 -2.28 8.81
CA THR A 163 18.43 -1.75 9.12
C THR A 163 18.36 -1.51 10.62
N SER A 164 19.10 -0.54 11.16
CA SER A 164 18.91 -0.10 12.54
C SER A 164 17.87 1.01 12.59
N VAL A 165 16.65 0.66 12.16
CA VAL A 165 15.46 1.21 12.83
C VAL A 165 15.48 0.60 14.23
N PRO A 166 15.18 1.32 15.31
CA PRO A 166 15.08 0.72 16.64
C PRO A 166 14.25 -0.56 16.51
N GLU A 167 14.81 -1.70 16.91
CA GLU A 167 14.10 -2.97 16.99
C GLU A 167 12.97 -2.79 17.99
N ALA A 168 11.84 -2.29 17.50
CA ALA A 168 10.56 -2.60 18.09
C ALA A 168 10.44 -4.12 17.96
N LEU A 169 10.85 -4.84 19.00
CA LEU A 169 10.64 -6.28 19.10
C LEU A 169 9.13 -6.50 19.01
N ILE A 170 8.67 -6.90 17.83
CA ILE A 170 7.34 -7.45 17.64
C ILE A 170 7.35 -8.75 18.42
N THR A 171 6.42 -8.91 19.37
CA THR A 171 6.30 -10.14 20.13
C THR A 171 5.76 -11.23 19.21
N LEU A 172 6.54 -12.29 19.05
CA LEU A 172 6.23 -13.42 18.17
C LEU A 172 5.90 -14.66 18.99
N SER A 173 4.92 -15.42 18.51
CA SER A 173 4.65 -16.75 19.05
C SER A 173 5.68 -17.78 18.57
N ALA A 174 5.67 -18.97 19.16
CA ALA A 174 6.50 -20.08 18.67
C ALA A 174 6.19 -20.40 17.20
N ALA A 175 4.91 -20.40 16.80
CA ALA A 175 4.49 -20.65 15.42
C ALA A 175 4.96 -19.56 14.44
N ASP A 176 5.01 -18.29 14.88
CA ASP A 176 5.56 -17.20 14.08
C ASP A 176 7.06 -17.42 13.83
N HIS A 177 7.82 -17.84 14.86
CA HIS A 177 9.24 -18.19 14.73
C HIS A 177 9.48 -19.40 13.81
N GLU A 178 8.66 -20.46 13.92
CA GLU A 178 8.73 -21.62 13.03
C GLU A 178 8.49 -21.24 11.57
N THR A 179 7.52 -20.35 11.32
CA THR A 179 7.24 -19.81 9.98
C THR A 179 8.44 -19.04 9.43
N LEU A 180 9.06 -18.16 10.24
CA LEU A 180 10.27 -17.42 9.87
C LEU A 180 11.48 -18.32 9.59
N GLN A 181 11.57 -19.47 10.25
CA GLN A 181 12.60 -20.48 10.00
C GLN A 181 12.33 -21.31 8.74
N GLY A 182 11.19 -21.11 8.08
CA GLY A 182 10.84 -21.80 6.83
C GLY A 182 10.14 -23.14 7.02
N GLN A 183 9.71 -23.46 8.25
CA GLN A 183 9.05 -24.75 8.54
C GLN A 183 7.68 -24.89 7.86
N GLN A 184 7.02 -23.75 7.57
CA GLN A 184 5.77 -23.66 6.81
C GLN A 184 6.00 -23.46 5.28
N GLY A 185 7.23 -23.65 4.82
CA GLY A 185 7.62 -23.46 3.41
C GLY A 185 8.04 -22.02 3.09
N LYS A 186 8.72 -21.87 1.93
CA LYS A 186 9.36 -20.61 1.54
C LYS A 186 8.37 -19.48 1.29
N ALA A 187 7.19 -19.77 0.76
CA ALA A 187 6.16 -18.75 0.54
C ALA A 187 5.67 -18.14 1.86
N ALA A 188 5.34 -18.96 2.86
CA ALA A 188 4.90 -18.50 4.17
C ALA A 188 6.02 -17.76 4.91
N GLN A 189 7.28 -18.21 4.78
CA GLN A 189 8.44 -17.54 5.34
C GLN A 189 8.59 -16.11 4.80
N VAL A 190 8.58 -15.95 3.48
CA VAL A 190 8.68 -14.63 2.82
C VAL A 190 7.49 -13.75 3.15
N ALA A 191 6.28 -14.31 3.18
CA ALA A 191 5.07 -13.62 3.59
C ALA A 191 5.19 -13.07 5.03
N MET A 192 5.66 -13.88 5.97
CA MET A 192 5.89 -13.46 7.35
C MET A 192 6.94 -12.35 7.44
N GLN A 193 8.04 -12.43 6.68
CA GLN A 193 9.04 -11.35 6.62
C GLN A 193 8.42 -10.02 6.15
N LEU A 194 7.57 -10.04 5.13
CA LEU A 194 6.87 -8.85 4.64
C LEU A 194 5.88 -8.31 5.69
N ILE A 195 5.13 -9.19 6.37
CA ILE A 195 4.22 -8.81 7.47
C ILE A 195 4.99 -8.10 8.58
N LEU A 196 6.15 -8.62 9.01
CA LEU A 196 6.93 -7.99 10.07
C LEU A 196 7.49 -6.63 9.67
N LYS A 197 7.92 -6.47 8.42
CA LYS A 197 8.35 -5.16 7.91
C LYS A 197 7.19 -4.17 7.95
N VAL A 198 6.00 -4.55 7.49
CA VAL A 198 4.82 -3.66 7.55
C VAL A 198 4.39 -3.38 8.99
N ALA A 199 4.37 -4.39 9.86
CA ALA A 199 4.08 -4.23 11.28
C ALA A 199 5.02 -3.22 11.94
N GLN A 200 6.33 -3.27 11.62
CA GLN A 200 7.31 -2.30 12.12
C GLN A 200 7.07 -0.89 11.56
N LEU A 201 6.69 -0.77 10.28
CA LEU A 201 6.33 0.52 9.66
C LEU A 201 5.10 1.14 10.35
N GLN A 202 4.10 0.32 10.61
CA GLN A 202 2.88 0.65 11.34
C GLN A 202 3.13 0.95 12.83
N GLY A 203 4.21 0.45 13.41
CA GLY A 203 4.49 0.54 14.84
C GLY A 203 3.74 -0.50 15.68
N ALA A 204 3.22 -1.56 15.04
CA ALA A 204 2.62 -2.69 15.73
C ALA A 204 3.67 -3.41 16.59
N ARG A 205 3.23 -3.94 17.73
CA ARG A 205 4.09 -4.64 18.71
C ARG A 205 3.79 -6.12 18.81
N GLU A 206 2.70 -6.57 18.19
CA GLU A 206 2.21 -7.94 18.26
C GLU A 206 1.53 -8.28 16.93
N LEU A 207 1.38 -9.58 16.68
CA LEU A 207 0.57 -10.12 15.58
C LEU A 207 -0.66 -10.84 16.15
N ILE A 208 -1.75 -10.83 15.40
CA ILE A 208 -3.00 -11.55 15.70
C ILE A 208 -3.30 -12.62 14.68
N ASP A 209 -4.05 -13.63 15.12
CA ASP A 209 -4.69 -14.59 14.24
C ASP A 209 -5.88 -13.95 13.53
N VAL A 210 -6.03 -14.27 12.25
CA VAL A 210 -7.21 -13.90 11.46
C VAL A 210 -8.04 -15.13 11.12
N LYS A 211 -9.36 -14.96 11.05
CA LYS A 211 -10.31 -16.04 10.80
C LYS A 211 -10.49 -16.36 9.31
N GLN A 212 -10.36 -15.36 8.45
CA GLN A 212 -10.52 -15.50 7.02
C GLN A 212 -9.88 -14.33 6.26
N ALA A 213 -9.67 -14.55 4.96
CA ALA A 213 -9.15 -13.55 4.04
C ALA A 213 -10.04 -13.39 2.79
N HIS A 214 -10.03 -12.18 2.24
CA HIS A 214 -10.57 -11.87 0.93
C HIS A 214 -9.53 -11.04 0.18
N ILE A 215 -8.93 -11.66 -0.85
CA ILE A 215 -7.77 -11.12 -1.56
C ILE A 215 -8.24 -10.08 -2.56
N ASP A 216 -7.72 -8.86 -2.42
CA ASP A 216 -7.91 -7.74 -3.34
C ASP A 216 -6.84 -7.76 -4.45
N GLY A 217 -5.61 -8.17 -4.11
CA GLY A 217 -4.45 -8.25 -5.02
C GLY A 217 -4.55 -9.27 -6.16
N CYS A 218 -5.75 -9.71 -6.53
CA CYS A 218 -6.05 -10.54 -7.70
C CYS A 218 -6.47 -9.73 -8.95
N ILE A 219 -6.47 -8.39 -8.88
CA ILE A 219 -6.61 -7.52 -10.04
C ILE A 219 -5.32 -7.55 -10.86
N TYR A 220 -5.45 -7.74 -12.17
CA TYR A 220 -4.32 -7.71 -13.09
C TYR A 220 -3.94 -6.27 -13.43
N THR A 221 -2.78 -5.84 -12.94
CA THR A 221 -2.23 -4.48 -13.13
C THR A 221 -1.05 -4.44 -14.10
N GLY A 222 -0.68 -5.58 -14.68
CA GLY A 222 0.54 -5.77 -15.47
C GLY A 222 1.28 -7.05 -15.11
N HIS A 223 2.39 -7.31 -15.80
CA HIS A 223 3.09 -8.59 -15.73
C HIS A 223 3.69 -8.88 -14.35
N ALA A 224 4.00 -7.85 -13.56
CA ALA A 224 4.55 -7.99 -12.22
C ALA A 224 3.57 -8.66 -11.25
N SER A 225 2.28 -8.31 -11.31
CA SER A 225 1.23 -8.92 -10.47
C SER A 225 1.15 -10.44 -10.67
N LEU A 226 1.15 -10.88 -11.93
CA LEU A 226 1.17 -12.31 -12.29
C LEU A 226 2.50 -12.97 -11.93
N ARG A 227 3.63 -12.29 -12.13
CA ARG A 227 4.95 -12.82 -11.77
C ARG A 227 5.08 -13.03 -10.26
N PHE A 228 4.56 -12.11 -9.46
CA PHE A 228 4.48 -12.25 -8.00
C PHE A 228 3.67 -13.48 -7.61
N ALA A 229 2.43 -13.61 -8.10
CA ALA A 229 1.57 -14.74 -7.76
C ALA A 229 2.19 -16.09 -8.19
N ARG A 230 2.75 -16.16 -9.42
CA ARG A 230 3.45 -17.37 -9.89
C ARG A 230 4.68 -17.70 -9.06
N GLN A 231 5.42 -16.70 -8.57
CA GLN A 231 6.57 -16.93 -7.71
C GLN A 231 6.16 -17.59 -6.38
N LEU A 232 5.03 -17.17 -5.80
CA LEU A 232 4.47 -17.81 -4.61
C LEU A 232 4.02 -19.26 -4.92
N VAL A 233 3.35 -19.50 -6.05
CA VAL A 233 3.00 -20.88 -6.48
C VAL A 233 4.26 -21.74 -6.63
N ASN A 234 5.32 -21.22 -7.25
CA ASN A 234 6.59 -21.92 -7.42
C ASN A 234 7.27 -22.26 -6.08
N TRP A 235 6.99 -21.49 -5.03
CA TRP A 235 7.43 -21.78 -3.66
C TRP A 235 6.47 -22.69 -2.88
N GLY A 236 5.47 -23.26 -3.55
CA GLY A 236 4.52 -24.18 -2.95
C GLY A 236 3.50 -23.51 -2.03
N ALA A 237 3.19 -22.23 -2.26
CA ALA A 237 2.28 -21.46 -1.40
C ALA A 237 0.93 -22.16 -1.18
N LYS A 238 0.49 -22.19 0.08
CA LYS A 238 -0.83 -22.64 0.51
C LYS A 238 -1.40 -21.71 1.56
N VAL A 239 -2.64 -21.26 1.36
CA VAL A 239 -3.35 -20.42 2.33
C VAL A 239 -3.69 -21.22 3.58
N GLN A 240 -3.55 -20.59 4.75
CA GLN A 240 -3.76 -21.20 6.07
C GLN A 240 -5.15 -20.88 6.65
N VAL A 241 -5.83 -19.88 6.10
CA VAL A 241 -7.19 -19.47 6.48
C VAL A 241 -8.13 -19.58 5.30
N PRO A 242 -9.45 -19.77 5.53
CA PRO A 242 -10.45 -19.65 4.48
C PRO A 242 -10.26 -18.36 3.68
N THR A 243 -10.00 -18.51 2.39
CA THR A 243 -9.61 -17.39 1.52
C THR A 243 -10.51 -17.34 0.30
N THR A 244 -11.03 -16.17 -0.01
CA THR A 244 -11.86 -15.87 -1.19
C THR A 244 -11.19 -14.78 -2.04
N LEU A 245 -11.69 -14.56 -3.26
CA LEU A 245 -11.08 -13.66 -4.23
C LEU A 245 -12.02 -12.51 -4.61
N ASN A 246 -11.49 -11.31 -4.66
CA ASN A 246 -12.17 -10.15 -5.22
C ASN A 246 -12.39 -10.33 -6.73
N SER A 247 -13.18 -9.45 -7.36
CA SER A 247 -13.32 -9.38 -8.80
C SER A 247 -11.94 -9.28 -9.46
N ILE A 248 -11.72 -10.12 -10.47
CA ILE A 248 -10.52 -10.09 -11.31
C ILE A 248 -10.79 -9.25 -12.57
N SER A 249 -9.75 -8.91 -13.32
CA SER A 249 -9.86 -7.98 -14.47
C SER A 249 -10.63 -8.53 -15.68
N VAL A 250 -11.08 -9.79 -15.63
CA VAL A 250 -11.83 -10.44 -16.71
C VAL A 250 -12.86 -11.43 -16.18
N ASP A 251 -13.95 -11.65 -16.91
CA ASP A 251 -14.81 -12.80 -16.65
C ASP A 251 -14.02 -14.09 -16.91
N GLN A 252 -13.68 -14.85 -15.85
CA GLN A 252 -12.81 -16.03 -15.96
C GLN A 252 -13.32 -17.06 -16.97
N ARG A 253 -14.63 -17.11 -17.22
CA ARG A 253 -15.25 -18.11 -18.11
C ARG A 253 -15.47 -17.59 -19.52
N ARG A 254 -15.83 -16.30 -19.65
CA ARG A 254 -16.42 -15.74 -20.88
C ARG A 254 -15.66 -14.59 -21.50
N TRP A 255 -14.51 -14.18 -20.96
CA TRP A 255 -13.78 -13.01 -21.47
C TRP A 255 -13.48 -13.05 -22.98
N ARG A 256 -13.26 -14.25 -23.54
CA ARG A 256 -13.08 -14.44 -24.99
C ARG A 256 -14.36 -14.11 -25.78
N GLU A 257 -15.52 -14.56 -25.30
CA GLU A 257 -16.82 -14.25 -25.91
C GLU A 257 -17.16 -12.76 -25.79
N LEU A 258 -16.70 -12.11 -24.71
CA LEU A 258 -16.86 -10.68 -24.48
C LEU A 258 -15.91 -9.82 -25.32
N GLY A 259 -15.05 -10.43 -26.15
CA GLY A 259 -14.15 -9.72 -27.06
C GLY A 259 -12.97 -9.05 -26.37
N ILE A 260 -12.59 -9.48 -25.17
CA ILE A 260 -11.39 -8.96 -24.49
C ILE A 260 -10.15 -9.43 -25.26
N ASP A 261 -9.22 -8.50 -25.51
CA ASP A 261 -7.94 -8.79 -26.17
C ASP A 261 -7.19 -9.90 -25.40
N PRO A 262 -6.77 -11.01 -26.06
CA PRO A 262 -5.97 -12.06 -25.43
C PRO A 262 -4.72 -11.56 -24.70
N ALA A 263 -4.08 -10.48 -25.17
CA ALA A 263 -2.91 -9.89 -24.51
C ALA A 263 -3.21 -9.39 -23.08
N LEU A 264 -4.47 -9.03 -22.80
CA LEU A 264 -4.95 -8.69 -21.46
C LEU A 264 -5.61 -9.89 -20.78
N GLY A 265 -6.47 -10.60 -21.51
CA GLY A 265 -7.36 -11.62 -20.93
C GLY A 265 -6.63 -12.88 -20.45
N GLU A 266 -5.61 -13.34 -21.18
CA GLU A 266 -4.84 -14.52 -20.79
C GLU A 266 -4.08 -14.30 -19.48
N PRO A 267 -3.25 -13.26 -19.32
CA PRO A 267 -2.53 -13.05 -18.07
C PRO A 267 -3.46 -12.68 -16.91
N ALA A 268 -4.56 -11.97 -17.16
CA ALA A 268 -5.55 -11.65 -16.12
C ALA A 268 -6.26 -12.90 -15.58
N SER A 269 -6.67 -13.82 -16.46
CA SER A 269 -7.24 -15.11 -16.05
C SER A 269 -6.21 -15.95 -15.29
N ALA A 270 -4.97 -16.00 -15.80
CA ALA A 270 -3.89 -16.77 -15.19
C ALA A 270 -3.52 -16.26 -13.77
N LEU A 271 -3.73 -14.98 -13.48
CA LEU A 271 -3.53 -14.43 -12.14
C LEU A 271 -4.54 -15.02 -11.16
N GLY A 272 -5.83 -15.06 -11.52
CA GLY A 272 -6.85 -15.75 -10.75
C GLY A 272 -6.50 -17.22 -10.52
N ASP A 273 -6.09 -17.94 -11.57
CA ASP A 273 -5.70 -19.35 -11.48
C ASP A 273 -4.52 -19.59 -10.54
N ALA A 274 -3.56 -18.66 -10.48
CA ALA A 274 -2.43 -18.75 -9.55
C ALA A 274 -2.90 -18.71 -8.09
N TYR A 275 -3.83 -17.82 -7.74
CA TYR A 275 -4.40 -17.79 -6.39
C TYR A 275 -5.25 -19.02 -6.07
N LEU A 276 -5.98 -19.57 -7.04
CA LEU A 276 -6.71 -20.84 -6.86
C LEU A 276 -5.75 -22.01 -6.59
N GLN A 277 -4.60 -22.05 -7.25
CA GLN A 277 -3.56 -23.06 -6.98
C GLN A 277 -2.99 -22.96 -5.55
N MET A 278 -3.02 -21.78 -4.93
CA MET A 278 -2.67 -21.58 -3.52
C MET A 278 -3.76 -22.03 -2.55
N GLY A 279 -4.96 -22.40 -3.03
CA GLY A 279 -6.08 -22.86 -2.22
C GLY A 279 -7.14 -21.81 -1.92
N ALA A 280 -7.08 -20.63 -2.55
CA ALA A 280 -8.19 -19.68 -2.50
C ALA A 280 -9.42 -20.25 -3.21
N LYS A 281 -10.61 -19.82 -2.77
CA LYS A 281 -11.90 -20.22 -3.36
C LYS A 281 -12.40 -19.15 -4.32
N VAL A 282 -13.03 -19.60 -5.39
CA VAL A 282 -13.69 -18.72 -6.36
C VAL A 282 -14.87 -18.00 -5.70
N SER A 283 -14.86 -16.68 -5.81
CA SER A 283 -16.00 -15.81 -5.48
C SER A 283 -16.10 -14.64 -6.45
N PHE A 284 -14.96 -14.08 -6.85
CA PHE A 284 -14.81 -12.98 -7.82
C PHE A 284 -15.83 -11.84 -7.62
N THR A 285 -15.87 -11.30 -6.41
CA THR A 285 -16.79 -10.22 -6.06
C THR A 285 -16.13 -9.22 -5.13
N CYS A 286 -16.33 -7.93 -5.40
CA CYS A 286 -15.99 -6.83 -4.49
C CYS A 286 -17.02 -6.63 -3.37
N ALA A 287 -18.04 -7.49 -3.30
CA ALA A 287 -19.06 -7.48 -2.26
C ALA A 287 -19.01 -8.77 -1.43
N PRO A 288 -17.88 -9.09 -0.76
CA PRO A 288 -17.75 -10.34 0.00
C PRO A 288 -18.74 -10.42 1.18
N TYR A 289 -19.27 -9.29 1.63
CA TYR A 289 -20.34 -9.22 2.64
C TYR A 289 -21.70 -9.79 2.17
N LEU A 290 -21.85 -10.05 0.87
CA LEU A 290 -23.01 -10.77 0.32
C LEU A 290 -22.82 -12.30 0.30
N LEU A 291 -21.60 -12.79 0.56
CA LEU A 291 -21.33 -14.22 0.60
C LEU A 291 -21.86 -14.84 1.90
N ASP A 292 -22.19 -16.13 1.86
CA ASP A 292 -22.59 -16.90 3.05
C ASP A 292 -21.47 -16.96 4.10
N SER A 293 -20.22 -16.82 3.68
CA SER A 293 -19.03 -16.80 4.54
C SER A 293 -18.75 -15.45 5.19
N LYS A 294 -19.65 -14.46 5.09
CA LYS A 294 -19.44 -13.14 5.71
C LYS A 294 -19.12 -13.29 7.21
N PRO A 295 -18.22 -12.46 7.74
CA PRO A 295 -17.75 -12.57 9.12
C PRO A 295 -18.82 -12.15 10.13
N ALA A 296 -18.66 -12.66 11.34
CA ALA A 296 -19.46 -12.27 12.49
C ALA A 296 -18.87 -11.03 13.21
N PHE A 297 -19.69 -10.43 14.08
CA PHE A 297 -19.29 -9.30 14.91
C PHE A 297 -18.04 -9.65 15.74
N GLY A 298 -17.03 -8.78 15.69
CA GLY A 298 -15.79 -8.90 16.45
C GLY A 298 -14.74 -9.82 15.84
N GLU A 299 -15.03 -10.55 14.75
CA GLU A 299 -14.03 -11.41 14.11
C GLU A 299 -12.89 -10.59 13.50
N GLN A 300 -11.66 -11.05 13.73
CA GLN A 300 -10.45 -10.52 13.10
C GLN A 300 -10.31 -11.15 11.71
N ILE A 301 -10.30 -10.34 10.65
CA ILE A 301 -10.24 -10.81 9.26
C ILE A 301 -9.25 -9.97 8.45
N VAL A 302 -8.95 -10.41 7.23
CA VAL A 302 -8.23 -9.59 6.24
C VAL A 302 -9.05 -9.46 4.98
N TRP A 303 -9.81 -8.37 4.90
CA TRP A 303 -10.40 -7.88 3.66
C TRP A 303 -9.71 -6.56 3.34
N ALA A 304 -9.15 -6.44 2.14
CA ALA A 304 -8.35 -5.28 1.74
C ALA A 304 -9.10 -4.29 0.83
N GLU A 305 -10.09 -4.78 0.08
CA GLU A 305 -10.94 -3.97 -0.81
C GLU A 305 -11.67 -2.86 -0.04
N SER A 306 -11.66 -1.64 -0.58
CA SER A 306 -12.01 -0.42 0.16
C SER A 306 -13.46 -0.43 0.64
N ASN A 307 -14.42 -0.83 -0.19
CA ASN A 307 -15.83 -0.90 0.24
C ASN A 307 -16.05 -2.00 1.30
N ALA A 308 -15.31 -3.10 1.21
CA ALA A 308 -15.44 -4.27 2.06
C ALA A 308 -14.85 -3.99 3.44
N VAL A 309 -13.74 -3.26 3.52
CA VAL A 309 -13.15 -2.75 4.76
C VAL A 309 -14.17 -1.89 5.51
N VAL A 310 -14.76 -0.90 4.83
CA VAL A 310 -15.76 0.00 5.43
C VAL A 310 -16.97 -0.79 5.91
N PHE A 311 -17.51 -1.68 5.07
CA PHE A 311 -18.69 -2.48 5.42
C PHE A 311 -18.42 -3.43 6.59
N ALA A 312 -17.26 -4.10 6.61
CA ALA A 312 -16.88 -5.00 7.69
C ALA A 312 -16.81 -4.28 9.04
N ASN A 313 -16.15 -3.12 9.10
CA ASN A 313 -15.97 -2.36 10.34
C ASN A 313 -17.25 -1.66 10.80
N SER A 314 -18.00 -1.08 9.86
CA SER A 314 -19.18 -0.26 10.14
C SER A 314 -20.43 -1.09 10.37
N VAL A 315 -20.69 -2.06 9.49
CA VAL A 315 -21.98 -2.76 9.39
C VAL A 315 -21.94 -4.11 10.10
N LEU A 316 -20.91 -4.91 9.83
CA LEU A 316 -20.77 -6.23 10.45
C LEU A 316 -20.18 -6.13 11.87
N GLY A 317 -19.38 -5.09 12.13
CA GLY A 317 -18.58 -4.96 13.34
C GLY A 317 -17.44 -5.98 13.42
N ALA A 318 -17.08 -6.60 12.30
CA ALA A 318 -15.83 -7.34 12.14
C ALA A 318 -14.65 -6.35 12.10
N ARG A 319 -13.43 -6.87 12.22
CA ARG A 319 -12.22 -6.05 12.37
C ARG A 319 -11.23 -6.35 11.26
N THR A 320 -10.98 -5.33 10.44
CA THR A 320 -9.99 -5.34 9.36
C THR A 320 -9.52 -3.92 9.11
N GLN A 321 -8.37 -3.76 8.51
CA GLN A 321 -7.86 -2.46 8.06
C GLN A 321 -7.70 -2.45 6.54
N LYS A 322 -7.44 -1.26 5.99
CA LYS A 322 -7.10 -1.11 4.59
C LYS A 322 -5.67 -1.61 4.37
N TYR A 323 -5.54 -2.83 3.86
CA TYR A 323 -4.25 -3.43 3.55
C TYR A 323 -3.84 -3.11 2.11
N PRO A 324 -2.55 -2.84 1.84
CA PRO A 324 -2.08 -2.76 0.46
C PRO A 324 -2.14 -4.12 -0.23
N ASP A 325 -2.32 -4.13 -1.56
CA ASP A 325 -2.26 -5.37 -2.34
C ASP A 325 -0.91 -6.06 -2.10
N TYR A 326 -0.92 -7.40 -2.13
CA TYR A 326 0.15 -8.33 -1.77
C TYR A 326 0.25 -8.64 -0.28
N LEU A 327 -0.10 -7.72 0.63
CA LEU A 327 -0.05 -8.03 2.06
C LEU A 327 -1.20 -8.95 2.45
N ASP A 328 -2.36 -8.80 1.83
CA ASP A 328 -3.54 -9.63 2.01
C ASP A 328 -3.25 -11.13 1.81
N ILE A 329 -2.59 -11.51 0.72
CA ILE A 329 -2.18 -12.89 0.49
C ILE A 329 -1.05 -13.32 1.43
N CYS A 330 -0.13 -12.42 1.80
CA CYS A 330 0.88 -12.74 2.81
C CYS A 330 0.23 -13.13 4.15
N ILE A 331 -0.82 -12.40 4.54
CA ILE A 331 -1.59 -12.72 5.74
C ILE A 331 -2.36 -14.02 5.54
N ALA A 332 -2.98 -14.25 4.38
CA ALA A 332 -3.67 -15.51 4.12
C ALA A 332 -2.74 -16.75 4.16
N LEU A 333 -1.48 -16.61 3.73
CA LEU A 333 -0.46 -17.66 3.74
C LEU A 333 0.10 -17.96 5.14
N THR A 334 -0.07 -17.05 6.09
CA THR A 334 0.46 -17.19 7.46
C THR A 334 -0.65 -17.33 8.51
N GLY A 335 -1.84 -16.81 8.24
CA GLY A 335 -2.92 -16.63 9.21
C GLY A 335 -2.70 -15.45 10.17
N ARG A 336 -1.68 -14.61 9.94
CA ARG A 336 -1.19 -13.63 10.92
C ARG A 336 -1.22 -12.21 10.36
N ALA A 337 -1.76 -11.27 11.13
CA ALA A 337 -1.82 -9.85 10.78
C ALA A 337 -1.21 -8.96 11.88
N PRO A 338 -0.71 -7.75 11.57
CA PRO A 338 -0.31 -6.79 12.60
C PRO A 338 -1.48 -6.39 13.52
N LEU A 339 -1.28 -6.42 14.84
CA LEU A 339 -2.28 -5.96 15.81
C LEU A 339 -2.24 -4.43 15.93
N ILE A 340 -2.93 -3.74 15.04
CA ILE A 340 -3.00 -2.28 15.05
C ILE A 340 -4.25 -1.76 14.33
N GLY A 341 -4.45 -0.43 14.35
CA GLY A 341 -5.53 0.23 13.62
C GLY A 341 -6.89 -0.32 14.02
N SER A 342 -7.70 -0.63 13.01
CA SER A 342 -9.05 -1.13 13.22
C SER A 342 -9.13 -2.54 13.86
N HIS A 343 -7.99 -3.23 14.05
CA HIS A 343 -7.95 -4.47 14.82
C HIS A 343 -8.09 -4.26 16.34
N VAL A 344 -7.79 -3.05 16.85
CA VAL A 344 -7.93 -2.67 18.27
C VAL A 344 -9.04 -1.64 18.47
N ASP A 345 -9.61 -1.56 19.67
CA ASP A 345 -10.72 -0.65 19.96
C ASP A 345 -10.36 0.82 19.80
N ASP A 346 -9.17 1.21 20.26
CA ASP A 346 -8.70 2.59 20.17
C ASP A 346 -8.53 3.06 18.71
N GLY A 347 -8.09 2.17 17.82
CA GLY A 347 -7.93 2.48 16.40
C GLY A 347 -9.23 2.55 15.60
N ARG A 348 -10.38 2.29 16.23
CA ARG A 348 -11.72 2.43 15.62
C ARG A 348 -12.45 3.69 16.08
N LYS A 349 -11.85 4.50 16.97
CA LYS A 349 -12.46 5.74 17.43
C LYS A 349 -12.46 6.75 16.29
N ALA A 350 -13.62 7.37 16.07
CA ALA A 350 -13.74 8.45 15.10
C ALA A 350 -12.82 9.62 15.47
N THR A 351 -12.12 10.17 14.48
CA THR A 351 -11.28 11.35 14.61
C THR A 351 -11.94 12.59 14.04
N LEU A 352 -12.92 12.40 13.13
CA LEU A 352 -13.69 13.46 12.51
C LEU A 352 -15.18 13.23 12.73
N ARG A 353 -15.93 14.29 13.08
CA ARG A 353 -17.39 14.26 13.14
C ARG A 353 -17.96 15.03 11.95
N LEU A 354 -18.81 14.37 11.17
CA LEU A 354 -19.54 14.97 10.05
C LEU A 354 -21.03 15.04 10.43
N ASP A 355 -21.51 16.25 10.71
CA ASP A 355 -22.94 16.49 10.93
C ASP A 355 -23.64 16.63 9.57
N VAL A 356 -24.46 15.63 9.23
CA VAL A 356 -25.08 15.50 7.90
C VAL A 356 -26.58 15.63 7.99
N GLN A 357 -27.12 16.54 7.19
CA GLN A 357 -28.56 16.69 6.97
C GLN A 357 -28.88 16.33 5.52
N LYS A 358 -29.63 15.23 5.32
CA LYS A 358 -30.15 14.88 3.99
C LYS A 358 -31.20 15.93 3.58
N PRO A 359 -31.04 16.59 2.41
CA PRO A 359 -32.04 17.54 1.91
C PRO A 359 -33.39 16.85 1.66
N GLU A 360 -34.49 17.57 1.89
CA GLU A 360 -35.82 17.08 1.54
C GLU A 360 -35.94 16.88 0.02
N GLY A 361 -36.53 15.76 -0.40
CA GLY A 361 -36.63 15.40 -1.82
C GLY A 361 -35.34 14.88 -2.47
N ALA A 362 -34.23 14.76 -1.72
CA ALA A 362 -33.00 14.16 -2.26
C ALA A 362 -33.18 12.67 -2.55
N ASP A 363 -32.82 12.26 -3.77
CA ASP A 363 -32.83 10.87 -4.22
C ASP A 363 -31.58 10.09 -3.73
N ASP A 364 -31.29 8.96 -4.37
CA ASP A 364 -30.18 8.09 -4.01
C ASP A 364 -28.82 8.64 -4.44
N ALA A 365 -28.76 9.67 -5.30
CA ALA A 365 -27.50 10.34 -5.65
C ALA A 365 -26.88 11.06 -4.44
N PHE A 366 -27.67 11.32 -3.39
CA PHE A 366 -27.19 11.90 -2.15
C PHE A 366 -26.04 11.09 -1.51
N TYR A 367 -26.12 9.77 -1.46
CA TYR A 367 -25.15 8.93 -0.76
C TYR A 367 -23.77 8.88 -1.43
N PRO A 368 -23.63 8.66 -2.77
CA PRO A 368 -22.33 8.74 -3.41
C PRO A 368 -21.73 10.15 -3.36
N LEU A 369 -22.55 11.21 -3.45
CA LEU A 369 -22.08 12.58 -3.27
C LEU A 369 -21.58 12.86 -1.85
N LEU A 370 -22.30 12.38 -0.84
CA LEU A 370 -21.87 12.45 0.56
C LEU A 370 -20.55 11.70 0.77
N GLY A 371 -20.43 10.48 0.23
CA GLY A 371 -19.20 9.69 0.30
C GLY A 371 -18.03 10.41 -0.36
N TYR A 372 -18.23 10.98 -1.55
CA TYR A 372 -17.23 11.77 -2.25
C TYR A 372 -16.77 12.99 -1.43
N HIS A 373 -17.72 13.80 -0.94
CA HIS A 373 -17.40 14.99 -0.16
C HIS A 373 -16.75 14.65 1.18
N ALA A 374 -17.23 13.62 1.88
CA ALA A 374 -16.61 13.15 3.11
C ALA A 374 -15.18 12.65 2.87
N GLY A 375 -14.92 11.96 1.76
CA GLY A 375 -13.57 11.56 1.37
C GLY A 375 -12.61 12.73 1.17
N LEU A 376 -13.10 13.86 0.64
CA LEU A 376 -12.30 15.09 0.51
C LEU A 376 -11.98 15.75 1.86
N LEU A 377 -12.86 15.62 2.85
CA LEU A 377 -12.67 16.20 4.18
C LEU A 377 -11.84 15.29 5.09
N ALA A 378 -12.18 14.00 5.14
CA ALA A 378 -11.58 13.04 6.07
C ALA A 378 -10.16 12.65 5.66
N THR A 379 -9.88 12.45 4.37
CA THR A 379 -8.57 11.96 3.89
C THR A 379 -8.13 10.66 4.58
N THR A 380 -7.30 10.73 5.63
CA THR A 380 -6.84 9.60 6.47
C THR A 380 -7.58 9.47 7.80
N GLU A 381 -8.50 10.39 8.10
CA GLU A 381 -9.33 10.39 9.30
C GLU A 381 -10.47 9.36 9.23
N ILE A 382 -10.97 8.97 10.41
CA ILE A 382 -12.12 8.06 10.57
C ILE A 382 -13.36 8.91 10.85
N PRO A 383 -14.28 9.09 9.88
CA PRO A 383 -15.45 9.94 10.06
C PRO A 383 -16.59 9.21 10.78
N LEU A 384 -17.20 9.90 11.75
CA LEU A 384 -18.50 9.60 12.34
C LEU A 384 -19.58 10.45 11.69
N TYR A 385 -20.58 9.80 11.09
CA TYR A 385 -21.74 10.49 10.52
C TYR A 385 -22.80 10.70 11.59
N ALA A 386 -23.05 11.96 11.93
CA ALA A 386 -24.07 12.35 12.89
C ALA A 386 -25.27 12.98 12.17
N GLY A 387 -26.48 12.47 12.43
CA GLY A 387 -27.72 13.06 11.92
C GLY A 387 -28.28 14.14 12.85
N SER A 388 -29.01 15.12 12.30
CA SER A 388 -29.62 16.23 13.06
C SER A 388 -30.79 15.86 13.98
N ARG A 389 -31.24 14.59 13.99
CA ARG A 389 -32.24 14.07 14.94
C ARG A 389 -31.57 13.05 15.85
N ARG A 390 -31.84 13.13 17.17
CA ARG A 390 -31.50 12.14 18.23
C ARG A 390 -32.02 10.72 17.92
N ARG A 391 -31.51 10.11 16.85
CA ARG A 391 -31.52 8.67 16.61
C ARG A 391 -30.07 8.24 16.77
N ARG A 392 -29.87 7.08 17.42
CA ARG A 392 -28.57 6.51 17.78
C ARG A 392 -27.53 6.72 16.66
N PRO A 393 -26.26 7.01 16.96
CA PRO A 393 -25.23 7.26 15.95
C PRO A 393 -25.25 6.15 14.89
N VAL A 394 -25.28 6.58 13.63
CA VAL A 394 -25.44 5.72 12.46
C VAL A 394 -24.10 5.75 11.74
N TRP A 395 -23.25 4.77 12.08
CA TRP A 395 -21.97 4.41 11.44
C TRP A 395 -20.71 5.19 11.84
N THR A 396 -19.66 4.41 12.14
CA THR A 396 -18.25 4.83 12.22
C THR A 396 -17.59 4.15 11.01
N ILE A 397 -17.11 4.92 10.01
CA ILE A 397 -16.55 4.37 8.76
C ILE A 397 -15.12 3.89 8.95
#